data_AF-A0A814ER00-F1
#
_entry.id   AF-A0A814ER00-F1
#
_cell.length_a   1.000
_cell.length_b   1.000
_cell.length_c   1.000
_cell.angle_alpha   90.00
_cell.angle_beta   90.00
_cell.angle_gamma   90.00
#
_symmetry.space_group_name_H-M   'P 1'
#
loop_
_entity.id
_entity.type
_entity.pdbx_description
1 polymer ?
#
loop_
_entity_poly.entity_id
_entity_poly.type
_entity_poly.pdbx_seq_one_letter_code
_entity_poly.pdbx_strand_id
1 'polypeptide(L)'
;MSWATIERHILVFHNNWINTKIKCFLIHYLPLALIILYGFGFYIIVIFFSSCENEFDYTQNWCAYPCYFSQKSIMMYDVLFNCLLPTPLIIITNSLLIIRVVKQKQRLHQHIKWKKHRKMILQTISCSAFFLLFSLPMTSLILTHLCGIPYEATGQVELYFNFISYFINIFIPFICLGLSPEIWIKVKRKIQRPTNRITIVNNTLRQITMKQRAFEL
;
A
#
# COMPACT_ATOMS: atom_id res chain seq x y z
N MET A 1 -3.54 -5.32 -1.32
CA MET A 1 -2.73 -4.89 -2.50
C MET A 1 -3.42 -5.20 -3.83
N SER A 2 -4.09 -6.34 -3.98
CA SER A 2 -4.75 -6.75 -5.24
C SER A 2 -5.80 -5.75 -5.74
N TRP A 3 -6.60 -5.16 -4.85
CA TRP A 3 -7.55 -4.13 -5.27
C TRP A 3 -6.85 -2.89 -5.83
N ALA A 4 -5.79 -2.43 -5.16
CA ALA A 4 -5.03 -1.25 -5.61
C ALA A 4 -4.40 -1.45 -6.99
N THR A 5 -3.98 -2.66 -7.37
CA THR A 5 -3.46 -2.92 -8.72
C THR A 5 -4.57 -2.87 -9.77
N ILE A 6 -5.73 -3.45 -9.48
CA ILE A 6 -6.94 -3.41 -10.34
C ILE A 6 -7.42 -1.98 -10.52
N GLU A 7 -7.55 -1.24 -9.42
CA GLU A 7 -8.01 0.14 -9.41
C GLU A 7 -7.09 1.05 -10.26
N ARG A 8 -5.76 0.90 -10.11
CA ARG A 8 -4.79 1.65 -10.92
C ARG A 8 -4.87 1.27 -12.40
N HIS A 9 -5.14 0.01 -12.71
CA HIS A 9 -5.40 -0.41 -14.08
C HIS A 9 -6.65 0.28 -14.65
N ILE A 10 -7.74 0.37 -13.90
CA ILE A 10 -8.96 1.09 -14.32
C ILE A 10 -8.67 2.58 -14.51
N LEU A 11 -7.95 3.23 -13.58
CA LEU A 11 -7.61 4.66 -13.66
C LEU A 11 -6.77 5.02 -14.90
N VAL A 12 -5.83 4.16 -15.29
CA VAL A 12 -4.94 4.42 -16.43
C VAL A 12 -5.65 4.22 -17.77
N PHE A 13 -6.44 3.16 -17.92
CA PHE A 13 -7.03 2.80 -19.22
C PHE A 13 -8.47 3.26 -19.41
N HIS A 14 -9.21 3.48 -18.32
CA HIS A 14 -10.64 3.79 -18.34
C HIS A 14 -10.93 5.06 -17.54
N ASN A 15 -10.18 6.15 -17.78
CA ASN A 15 -10.36 7.42 -17.06
C ASN A 15 -11.81 7.96 -17.14
N ASN A 16 -12.54 7.65 -18.21
CA ASN A 16 -13.95 8.04 -18.38
C ASN A 16 -14.88 7.36 -17.34
N TRP A 17 -14.49 6.21 -16.79
CA TRP A 17 -15.28 5.51 -15.78
C TRP A 17 -15.27 6.23 -14.44
N ILE A 18 -14.25 7.06 -14.16
CA ILE A 18 -14.07 7.74 -12.87
C ILE A 18 -14.40 9.24 -12.98
N ASN A 19 -14.92 9.68 -14.13
CA ASN A 19 -15.17 11.10 -14.40
C ASN A 19 -16.29 11.73 -13.53
N THR A 20 -17.13 10.91 -12.87
CA THR A 20 -18.21 11.41 -12.01
C THR A 20 -17.97 11.01 -10.56
N LYS A 21 -18.38 11.87 -9.61
CA LYS A 21 -18.20 11.62 -8.17
C LYS A 21 -18.84 10.30 -7.72
N ILE A 22 -20.02 9.97 -8.27
CA ILE A 22 -20.73 8.72 -7.94
C ILE A 22 -19.94 7.51 -8.42
N LYS A 23 -19.47 7.49 -9.68
CA LYS A 23 -18.67 6.36 -10.19
C LYS A 23 -17.31 6.26 -9.49
N CYS A 24 -16.70 7.38 -9.14
CA CYS A 24 -15.49 7.40 -8.32
C CYS A 24 -15.77 6.74 -6.96
N PHE A 25 -16.87 7.07 -6.30
CA PHE A 25 -17.28 6.43 -5.05
C PHE A 25 -17.45 4.90 -5.20
N LEU A 26 -18.22 4.48 -6.21
CA LEU A 26 -18.53 3.06 -6.46
C LEU A 26 -17.31 2.23 -6.86
N ILE A 27 -16.37 2.80 -7.62
CA ILE A 27 -15.18 2.07 -8.10
C ILE A 27 -14.05 2.15 -7.07
N HIS A 28 -13.82 3.30 -6.44
CA HIS A 28 -12.67 3.46 -5.54
C HIS A 28 -12.98 3.05 -4.10
N TYR A 29 -14.03 3.65 -3.52
CA TYR A 29 -14.27 3.60 -2.07
C TYR A 29 -15.08 2.36 -1.67
N LEU A 30 -16.10 2.00 -2.43
CA LEU A 30 -16.98 0.88 -2.11
C LEU A 30 -16.23 -0.46 -1.99
N PRO A 31 -15.35 -0.86 -2.94
CA PRO A 31 -14.66 -2.15 -2.84
C PRO A 31 -13.66 -2.18 -1.69
N LEU A 32 -13.01 -1.05 -1.40
CA LEU A 32 -12.13 -0.92 -0.24
C LEU A 32 -12.91 -1.08 1.07
N ALA A 33 -14.07 -0.42 1.18
CA ALA A 33 -14.95 -0.56 2.34
C ALA A 33 -15.45 -2.01 2.51
N LEU A 34 -15.85 -2.67 1.41
CA LEU A 34 -16.28 -4.06 1.44
C LEU A 34 -15.16 -5.02 1.88
N ILE A 35 -13.94 -4.84 1.38
CA ILE A 35 -12.78 -5.66 1.79
C ILE A 35 -12.48 -5.47 3.28
N ILE A 36 -12.55 -4.23 3.77
CA ILE A 36 -12.33 -3.92 5.19
C ILE A 36 -13.43 -4.55 6.05
N LEU A 37 -14.70 -4.37 5.69
CA LEU A 37 -15.84 -4.95 6.40
C LEU A 37 -15.78 -6.48 6.40
N TYR A 38 -15.43 -7.09 5.26
CA TYR A 38 -15.22 -8.53 5.15
C TYR A 38 -14.10 -9.00 6.11
N GLY A 39 -12.94 -8.34 6.09
CA GLY A 39 -11.82 -8.72 6.97
C GLY A 39 -12.21 -8.63 8.45
N PHE A 40 -12.76 -7.50 8.88
CA PHE A 40 -13.21 -7.35 10.27
C PHE A 40 -14.31 -8.34 10.64
N GLY A 41 -15.34 -8.49 9.80
CA GLY A 41 -16.44 -9.40 10.04
C GLY A 41 -15.97 -10.84 10.17
N PHE A 42 -15.12 -11.30 9.24
CA PHE A 42 -14.53 -12.63 9.26
C PHE A 42 -13.76 -12.87 10.56
N TYR A 43 -12.81 -11.99 10.91
CA TYR A 43 -11.99 -12.18 12.11
C TYR A 43 -12.80 -12.08 13.41
N ILE A 44 -13.79 -11.18 13.50
CA ILE A 44 -14.69 -11.12 14.66
C ILE A 44 -15.47 -12.44 14.81
N ILE A 45 -15.99 -12.99 13.71
CA ILE A 45 -16.75 -14.25 13.76
C ILE A 45 -15.85 -15.40 14.23
N VAL A 46 -14.69 -15.59 13.61
CA VAL A 46 -13.81 -16.73 13.95
C VAL A 46 -13.14 -16.60 15.32
N ILE A 47 -12.92 -15.38 15.82
CA ILE A 47 -12.32 -15.17 17.15
C ILE A 47 -13.35 -15.33 18.27
N PHE A 48 -14.54 -14.74 18.13
CA PHE A 48 -15.52 -14.68 19.24
C PHE A 48 -16.57 -15.79 19.21
N PHE A 49 -16.87 -16.36 18.05
CA PHE A 49 -17.96 -17.35 17.89
C PHE A 49 -17.44 -18.77 17.60
N SER A 50 -16.12 -18.97 17.56
CA SER A 50 -15.56 -20.30 17.44
C SER A 50 -15.70 -21.05 18.77
N SER A 51 -16.19 -22.29 18.71
CA SER A 51 -16.48 -23.13 19.87
C SER A 51 -15.25 -23.82 20.48
N CYS A 52 -14.05 -23.25 20.31
CA CYS A 52 -12.80 -23.83 20.79
C CYS A 52 -12.13 -22.95 21.85
N GLU A 53 -11.28 -23.57 22.67
CA GLU A 53 -10.45 -22.88 23.65
C GLU A 53 -9.08 -22.56 23.03
N ASN A 54 -8.54 -21.39 23.37
CA ASN A 54 -7.20 -21.00 22.90
C ASN A 54 -6.12 -21.78 23.64
N GLU A 55 -5.11 -22.23 22.89
CA GLU A 55 -3.93 -22.87 23.44
C GLU A 55 -2.85 -21.82 23.71
N PHE A 56 -2.29 -21.85 24.93
CA PHE A 56 -1.25 -20.93 25.36
C PHE A 56 0.07 -21.68 25.50
N ASP A 57 1.03 -21.33 24.64
CA ASP A 57 2.39 -21.84 24.71
C ASP A 57 3.34 -20.71 25.07
N TYR A 58 3.73 -20.65 26.35
CA TYR A 58 4.65 -19.64 26.87
C TYR A 58 6.09 -19.81 26.41
N THR A 59 6.42 -20.90 25.70
CA THR A 59 7.76 -21.14 25.15
C THR A 59 7.96 -20.54 23.77
N GLN A 60 6.87 -20.20 23.08
CA GLN A 60 6.90 -19.57 21.77
C GLN A 60 6.82 -18.04 21.87
N ASN A 61 7.35 -17.36 20.87
CA ASN A 61 7.28 -15.89 20.77
C ASN A 61 5.82 -15.41 20.76
N TRP A 62 4.89 -16.24 20.28
CA TRP A 62 3.47 -15.97 20.27
C TRP A 62 2.83 -16.82 21.37
N CYS A 63 2.68 -16.19 22.54
CA CYS A 63 2.16 -16.81 23.77
C CYS A 63 0.78 -17.48 23.61
N ALA A 64 0.04 -17.14 22.56
CA ALA A 64 -1.28 -17.68 22.28
C ALA A 64 -1.41 -18.02 20.80
N TYR A 65 -1.93 -19.21 20.52
CA TYR A 65 -2.33 -19.60 19.18
C TYR A 65 -3.86 -19.56 19.07
N PRO A 66 -4.43 -18.80 18.10
CA PRO A 66 -5.88 -18.74 17.94
C PRO A 66 -6.46 -20.12 17.65
N CYS A 67 -7.44 -20.53 18.45
CA CYS A 67 -7.97 -21.90 18.38
C CYS A 67 -8.62 -22.24 17.03
N TYR A 68 -9.08 -21.24 16.27
CA TYR A 68 -9.71 -21.47 14.96
C TYR A 68 -8.75 -22.09 13.94
N PHE A 69 -7.44 -21.98 14.15
CA PHE A 69 -6.45 -22.66 13.33
C PHE A 69 -6.48 -24.19 13.50
N SER A 70 -6.89 -24.69 14.68
CA SER A 70 -7.08 -26.13 14.90
C SER A 70 -8.28 -26.67 14.11
N GLN A 71 -9.21 -25.79 13.71
CA GLN A 71 -10.32 -26.16 12.84
C GLN A 71 -9.91 -26.14 11.37
N LYS A 72 -9.68 -27.34 10.82
CA LYS A 72 -9.22 -27.53 9.44
C LYS A 72 -10.03 -26.77 8.39
N SER A 73 -11.35 -26.67 8.54
CA SER A 73 -12.23 -25.98 7.58
C SER A 73 -11.99 -24.46 7.57
N ILE A 74 -11.91 -23.83 8.73
CA ILE A 74 -11.68 -22.39 8.88
C ILE A 74 -10.27 -22.04 8.43
N MET A 75 -9.27 -22.79 8.89
CA MET A 75 -7.88 -22.61 8.47
C MET A 75 -7.74 -22.75 6.95
N MET A 76 -8.36 -23.77 6.34
CA MET A 76 -8.30 -23.96 4.89
C MET A 76 -8.97 -22.80 4.14
N TYR A 77 -10.10 -22.29 4.65
CA TYR A 77 -10.74 -21.12 4.07
C TYR A 77 -9.85 -19.87 4.13
N ASP A 78 -9.28 -19.58 5.30
CA ASP A 78 -8.39 -18.43 5.50
C ASP A 78 -7.15 -18.51 4.58
N VAL A 79 -6.51 -19.68 4.56
CA VAL A 79 -5.37 -19.95 3.68
C VAL A 79 -5.74 -19.78 2.21
N LEU A 80 -6.83 -20.37 1.74
CA LEU A 80 -7.17 -20.33 0.31
C LEU A 80 -7.62 -18.94 -0.13
N PHE A 81 -8.53 -18.31 0.59
CA PHE A 81 -9.17 -17.07 0.15
C PHE A 81 -8.42 -15.80 0.57
N ASN A 82 -7.84 -15.78 1.78
CA ASN A 82 -7.17 -14.60 2.30
C ASN A 82 -5.67 -14.58 1.99
N CYS A 83 -5.04 -15.75 1.81
CA CYS A 83 -3.61 -15.85 1.52
C CYS A 83 -3.31 -16.26 0.06
N LEU A 84 -3.87 -17.39 -0.41
CA LEU A 84 -3.49 -17.99 -1.69
C LEU A 84 -4.13 -17.30 -2.89
N LEU A 85 -5.41 -16.91 -2.82
CA LEU A 85 -6.14 -16.25 -3.91
C LEU A 85 -5.60 -14.84 -4.25
N PRO A 86 -5.25 -13.97 -3.29
CA PRO A 86 -4.80 -12.61 -3.61
C PRO A 86 -3.45 -12.56 -4.32
N THR A 87 -2.55 -13.51 -4.03
CA THR A 87 -1.19 -13.58 -4.57
C THR A 87 -1.12 -13.73 -6.10
N PRO A 88 -1.76 -14.73 -6.74
CA PRO A 88 -1.79 -14.86 -8.20
C PRO A 88 -2.57 -13.70 -8.83
N LEU A 89 -3.61 -13.17 -8.19
CA LEU A 89 -4.31 -11.98 -8.67
C LEU A 89 -3.37 -10.77 -8.76
N ILE A 90 -2.50 -10.57 -7.77
CA ILE A 90 -1.47 -9.50 -7.81
C ILE A 90 -0.50 -9.74 -8.97
N ILE A 91 -0.02 -10.98 -9.16
CA ILE A 91 0.93 -11.31 -10.22
C ILE A 91 0.29 -11.06 -11.61
N ILE A 92 -0.92 -11.57 -11.83
CA ILE A 92 -1.64 -11.43 -13.10
C ILE A 92 -1.94 -9.97 -13.39
N THR A 93 -2.52 -9.24 -12.43
CA THR A 93 -2.90 -7.83 -12.62
C THR A 93 -1.69 -6.93 -12.85
N ASN A 94 -0.57 -7.15 -12.14
CA ASN A 94 0.66 -6.40 -12.40
C ASN A 94 1.28 -6.72 -13.76
N SER A 95 1.29 -7.99 -14.15
CA SER A 95 1.80 -8.41 -15.46
C SER A 95 0.98 -7.79 -16.59
N LEU A 96 -0.36 -7.83 -16.48
CA LEU A 96 -1.26 -7.17 -17.44
C LEU A 96 -1.06 -5.66 -17.49
N LEU A 97 -0.86 -5.01 -16.33
CA LEU A 97 -0.56 -3.58 -16.25
C LEU A 97 0.73 -3.26 -17.04
N ILE A 98 1.81 -4.01 -16.81
CA ILE A 98 3.09 -3.82 -17.49
C ILE A 98 2.94 -4.01 -19.01
N ILE A 99 2.35 -5.13 -19.44
CA ILE A 99 2.16 -5.45 -20.86
C ILE A 99 1.39 -4.34 -21.57
N ARG A 100 0.28 -3.87 -20.98
CA ARG A 100 -0.54 -2.82 -21.58
C ARG A 100 0.17 -1.48 -21.62
N VAL A 101 0.91 -1.12 -20.56
CA VAL A 101 1.70 0.11 -20.50
C VAL A 101 2.77 0.12 -21.60
N VAL A 102 3.45 -1.02 -21.83
CA VAL A 102 4.43 -1.16 -22.92
C VAL A 102 3.76 -1.04 -24.30
N LYS A 103 2.65 -1.76 -24.52
CA LYS A 103 1.88 -1.68 -25.79
C LYS A 103 1.37 -0.27 -26.05
N GLN A 104 0.86 0.42 -25.04
CA GLN A 104 0.35 1.79 -25.18
C GLN A 104 1.47 2.79 -25.47
N LYS A 105 2.64 2.62 -24.84
CA LYS A 105 3.84 3.42 -25.15
C LYS A 105 4.25 3.28 -26.62
N GLN A 106 4.25 2.06 -27.14
CA GLN A 106 4.57 1.78 -28.54
C GLN A 106 3.57 2.40 -29.51
N ARG A 107 2.26 2.30 -29.20
CA ARG A 107 1.20 2.80 -30.09
C ARG A 107 1.11 4.31 -30.16
N LEU A 108 1.22 5.01 -29.03
CA LEU A 108 0.81 6.41 -29.00
C LEU A 108 1.90 7.42 -29.31
N HIS A 109 3.20 7.11 -29.21
CA HIS A 109 4.35 8.02 -29.46
C HIS A 109 4.24 9.46 -28.87
N GLN A 110 3.18 9.78 -28.13
CA GLN A 110 2.84 11.11 -27.67
C GLN A 110 3.42 11.33 -26.28
N HIS A 111 4.08 12.46 -26.14
CA HIS A 111 4.88 12.84 -24.97
C HIS A 111 4.05 13.31 -23.76
N ILE A 112 2.73 13.40 -23.89
CA ILE A 112 1.89 14.21 -22.98
C ILE A 112 1.29 13.35 -21.87
N LYS A 113 1.60 13.72 -20.61
CA LYS A 113 1.25 13.10 -19.30
C LYS A 113 1.94 11.77 -18.92
N TRP A 114 2.80 11.20 -19.76
CA TRP A 114 3.54 9.95 -19.45
C TRP A 114 4.37 10.01 -18.16
N LYS A 115 5.01 11.15 -17.86
CA LYS A 115 5.84 11.31 -16.65
C LYS A 115 5.03 11.10 -15.35
N LYS A 116 3.75 11.49 -15.31
CA LYS A 116 2.90 11.30 -14.13
C LYS A 116 2.46 9.84 -13.98
N HIS A 117 1.95 9.24 -15.05
CA HIS A 117 1.51 7.84 -15.05
C HIS A 117 2.66 6.86 -14.79
N ARG A 118 3.84 7.09 -15.38
CA ARG A 118 5.02 6.24 -15.17
C ARG A 118 5.41 6.15 -13.70
N LYS A 119 5.40 7.27 -12.96
CA LYS A 119 5.76 7.28 -11.53
C LYS A 119 4.75 6.52 -10.68
N MET A 120 3.46 6.72 -10.95
CA MET A 120 2.39 6.02 -10.24
C MET A 120 2.43 4.50 -10.50
N ILE A 121 2.68 4.10 -11.75
CA ILE A 121 2.86 2.69 -12.13
C ILE A 121 4.10 2.11 -11.46
N LEU A 122 5.23 2.82 -11.49
CA LEU A 122 6.46 2.38 -10.83
C LEU A 122 6.24 2.17 -9.34
N GLN A 123 5.53 3.08 -8.67
CA GLN A 123 5.17 2.90 -7.26
C GLN A 123 4.34 1.63 -7.05
N THR A 124 3.35 1.34 -7.91
CA THR A 124 2.55 0.11 -7.78
C THR A 124 3.40 -1.13 -7.92
N ILE A 125 4.27 -1.15 -8.92
CA ILE A 125 5.12 -2.28 -9.24
C ILE A 125 6.13 -2.49 -8.10
N SER A 126 6.73 -1.42 -7.60
CA SER A 126 7.63 -1.49 -6.44
C SER A 126 6.92 -2.02 -5.19
N CYS A 127 5.75 -1.50 -4.84
CA CYS A 127 4.97 -2.01 -3.71
C CYS A 127 4.57 -3.49 -3.91
N SER A 128 4.19 -3.89 -5.12
CA SER A 128 3.78 -5.26 -5.41
C SER A 128 4.95 -6.24 -5.43
N ALA A 129 6.08 -5.84 -6.00
CA ALA A 129 7.31 -6.62 -5.99
C ALA A 129 7.81 -6.82 -4.56
N PHE A 130 7.77 -5.76 -3.75
CA PHE A 130 8.09 -5.85 -2.33
C PHE A 130 7.12 -6.78 -1.60
N PHE A 131 5.80 -6.61 -1.79
CA PHE A 131 4.80 -7.52 -1.21
C PHE A 131 5.07 -8.99 -1.58
N LEU A 132 5.33 -9.28 -2.86
CA LEU A 132 5.63 -10.63 -3.33
C LEU A 132 6.94 -11.17 -2.74
N LEU A 133 7.99 -10.37 -2.66
CA LEU A 133 9.28 -10.79 -2.10
C LEU A 133 9.14 -11.33 -0.68
N PHE A 134 8.33 -10.66 0.15
CA PHE A 134 8.14 -11.04 1.55
C PHE A 134 6.98 -12.04 1.75
N SER A 135 5.99 -12.09 0.85
CA SER A 135 4.84 -13.00 0.98
C SER A 135 5.04 -14.36 0.30
N LEU A 136 5.89 -14.43 -0.73
CA LEU A 136 6.16 -15.68 -1.46
C LEU A 136 6.78 -16.78 -0.60
N PRO A 137 7.76 -16.51 0.30
CA PRO A 137 8.30 -17.54 1.18
C PRO A 137 7.22 -18.21 2.02
N MET A 138 6.34 -17.42 2.64
CA MET A 138 5.20 -17.94 3.42
C MET A 138 4.23 -18.72 2.55
N THR A 139 3.85 -18.19 1.38
CA THR A 139 2.93 -18.87 0.45
C THR A 139 3.52 -20.21 -0.02
N SER A 140 4.84 -20.27 -0.23
CA SER A 140 5.53 -21.50 -0.63
C SER A 140 5.51 -22.57 0.46
N LEU A 141 5.72 -22.20 1.74
CA LEU A 141 5.58 -23.13 2.86
C LEU A 141 4.16 -23.68 2.97
N ILE A 142 3.16 -22.82 2.85
CA ILE A 142 1.75 -23.24 2.88
C ILE A 142 1.46 -24.24 1.76
N LEU A 143 1.98 -24.01 0.54
CA LEU A 143 1.85 -24.97 -0.56
C LEU A 143 2.54 -26.29 -0.24
N THR A 144 3.71 -26.27 0.41
CA THR A 144 4.38 -27.53 0.81
C THR A 144 3.56 -28.32 1.84
N HIS A 145 2.86 -27.65 2.76
CA HIS A 145 1.94 -28.30 3.69
C HIS A 145 0.72 -28.89 2.99
N LEU A 146 0.17 -28.18 2.00
CA LEU A 146 -0.91 -28.70 1.16
C LEU A 146 -0.48 -29.94 0.35
N CYS A 147 0.80 -30.05 0.01
CA CYS A 147 1.39 -31.24 -0.63
C CYS A 147 1.66 -32.40 0.35
N GLY A 148 1.35 -32.25 1.64
CA GLY A 148 1.47 -33.32 2.64
C GLY A 148 2.79 -33.33 3.42
N ILE A 149 3.62 -32.29 3.33
CA ILE A 149 4.80 -32.17 4.19
C ILE A 149 4.36 -31.85 5.63
N PRO A 150 4.79 -32.64 6.64
CA PRO A 150 4.36 -32.43 8.03
C PRO A 150 4.92 -31.12 8.60
N TYR A 151 4.13 -30.49 9.48
CA TYR A 151 4.46 -29.21 10.15
C TYR A 151 5.73 -29.28 11.00
N GLU A 152 6.00 -30.43 11.62
CA GLU A 152 7.16 -30.65 12.49
C GLU A 152 8.50 -30.35 11.81
N ALA A 153 8.57 -30.54 10.48
CA ALA A 153 9.79 -30.31 9.71
C ALA A 153 10.05 -28.82 9.41
N THR A 154 9.02 -27.96 9.44
CA THR A 154 9.08 -26.57 8.96
C THR A 154 8.69 -25.54 10.01
N GLY A 155 8.19 -25.94 11.19
CA GLY A 155 7.61 -25.02 12.18
C GLY A 155 8.53 -23.85 12.57
N GLN A 156 9.85 -24.08 12.74
CA GLN A 156 10.79 -22.98 13.01
C GLN A 156 10.93 -22.02 11.82
N VAL A 157 10.97 -22.54 10.59
CA VAL A 157 11.09 -21.73 9.37
C VAL A 157 9.84 -20.88 9.15
N GLU A 158 8.67 -21.44 9.46
CA GLU A 158 7.40 -20.74 9.37
C GLU A 158 7.36 -19.52 10.29
N LEU A 159 7.81 -19.64 11.55
CA LEU A 159 7.90 -18.51 12.48
C LEU A 159 8.76 -17.37 11.93
N TYR A 160 9.91 -17.68 11.32
CA TYR A 160 10.78 -16.67 10.71
C TYR A 160 10.12 -16.01 9.49
N PHE A 161 9.48 -16.78 8.60
CA PHE A 161 8.81 -16.22 7.42
C PHE A 161 7.59 -15.38 7.80
N ASN A 162 6.85 -15.81 8.81
CA ASN A 162 5.74 -15.05 9.34
C ASN A 162 6.23 -13.73 9.96
N PHE A 163 7.30 -13.75 10.78
CA PHE A 163 7.94 -12.54 11.28
C PHE A 163 8.40 -11.61 10.15
N ILE A 164 9.05 -12.16 9.13
CA ILE A 164 9.51 -11.43 7.95
C ILE A 164 8.35 -10.75 7.22
N SER A 165 7.17 -11.37 7.17
CA SER A 165 5.99 -10.79 6.53
C SER A 165 5.50 -9.49 7.19
N TYR A 166 5.72 -9.29 8.49
CA TYR A 166 5.33 -8.04 9.17
C TYR A 166 6.07 -6.81 8.67
N PHE A 167 7.30 -6.98 8.16
CA PHE A 167 8.05 -5.88 7.57
C PHE A 167 7.33 -5.27 6.37
N ILE A 168 6.46 -6.01 5.68
CA ILE A 168 5.59 -5.50 4.61
C ILE A 168 4.81 -4.27 5.10
N ASN A 169 4.15 -4.39 6.25
CA ASN A 169 3.32 -3.31 6.80
C ASN A 169 4.15 -2.08 7.19
N ILE A 170 5.37 -2.31 7.69
CA ILE A 170 6.29 -1.24 8.08
C ILE A 170 6.82 -0.52 6.84
N PHE A 171 7.27 -1.24 5.81
CA PHE A 171 7.97 -0.65 4.67
C PHE A 171 7.06 -0.07 3.58
N ILE A 172 5.83 -0.57 3.41
CA ILE A 172 4.89 -0.05 2.39
C ILE A 172 4.70 1.47 2.47
N PRO A 173 4.45 2.08 3.64
CA PRO A 173 4.34 3.53 3.77
C PRO A 173 5.60 4.26 3.28
N PHE A 174 6.79 3.77 3.62
CA PHE A 174 8.06 4.39 3.21
C PHE A 174 8.25 4.31 1.69
N ILE A 175 7.94 3.16 1.08
CA ILE A 175 7.97 3.01 -0.39
C ILE A 175 6.98 3.99 -1.03
N CYS A 176 5.77 4.11 -0.49
CA CYS A 176 4.76 5.03 -1.01
C CYS A 176 5.17 6.51 -0.90
N LEU A 177 5.75 6.90 0.24
CA LEU A 177 6.22 8.25 0.49
C LEU A 177 7.44 8.60 -0.37
N GLY A 178 8.41 7.69 -0.48
CA GLY A 178 9.63 7.88 -1.27
C GLY A 178 9.36 8.09 -2.76
N LEU A 179 8.36 7.39 -3.30
CA LEU A 179 7.99 7.45 -4.71
C LEU A 179 6.96 8.56 -5.04
N SER A 180 6.40 9.27 -4.04
CA SER A 180 5.42 10.35 -4.27
C SER A 180 6.09 11.73 -4.39
N PRO A 181 6.25 12.27 -5.62
CA PRO A 181 6.93 13.56 -5.82
C PRO A 181 6.11 14.75 -5.28
N GLU A 182 4.79 14.62 -5.19
CA GLU A 182 3.91 15.70 -4.72
C GLU A 182 4.17 16.03 -3.25
N ILE A 183 4.46 15.00 -2.45
CA ILE A 183 4.80 15.14 -1.04
C ILE A 183 6.17 15.81 -0.92
N TRP A 184 7.17 15.36 -1.68
CA TRP A 184 8.49 16.00 -1.71
C TRP A 184 8.45 17.46 -2.13
N ILE A 185 7.60 17.82 -3.10
CA ILE A 185 7.42 19.22 -3.53
C ILE A 185 6.77 20.05 -2.41
N LYS A 186 5.74 19.52 -1.73
CA LYS A 186 5.09 20.21 -0.60
C LYS A 186 6.02 20.36 0.60
N VAL A 187 6.79 19.32 0.93
CA VAL A 187 7.79 19.31 2.00
C VAL A 187 8.90 20.30 1.68
N LYS A 188 9.49 20.24 0.47
CA LYS A 188 10.47 21.24 0.04
C LYS A 188 9.90 22.65 0.08
N ARG A 189 8.66 22.90 -0.34
CA ARG A 189 8.04 24.24 -0.22
C ARG A 189 7.83 24.70 1.22
N LYS A 190 7.50 23.80 2.16
CA LYS A 190 7.39 24.15 3.59
C LYS A 190 8.75 24.45 4.20
N ILE A 191 9.78 23.68 3.85
CA ILE A 191 11.16 23.87 4.32
C ILE A 191 11.82 25.09 3.67
N GLN A 192 11.55 25.32 2.39
CA GLN A 192 12.04 26.45 1.60
C GLN A 192 11.16 27.70 1.73
N ARG A 193 10.18 27.77 2.64
CA ARG A 193 9.65 29.08 3.06
C ARG A 193 10.77 29.71 3.87
N PRO A 194 11.61 30.59 3.28
CA PRO A 194 12.62 31.23 4.05
C PRO A 194 11.89 32.25 4.91
N THR A 195 12.49 32.51 6.05
CA THR A 195 12.29 33.61 6.99
C THR A 195 12.43 34.99 6.30
N ASN A 196 11.73 35.25 5.20
CA ASN A 196 11.74 36.51 4.46
C ASN A 196 10.73 37.53 5.03
N ARG A 197 10.21 37.31 6.24
CA ARG A 197 9.36 38.30 6.92
C ARG A 197 10.16 39.47 7.52
N ILE A 198 11.49 39.44 7.49
CA ILE A 198 12.33 40.47 8.12
C ILE A 198 12.72 41.60 7.15
N THR A 199 12.62 41.42 5.83
CA THR A 199 13.10 42.44 4.87
C THR A 199 12.12 43.57 4.57
N ILE A 200 10.85 43.50 5.01
CA ILE A 200 9.86 44.55 4.74
C ILE A 200 10.02 45.74 5.72
N VAL A 201 10.52 45.52 6.94
CA VAL A 201 10.67 46.61 7.94
C VAL A 201 11.79 47.60 7.57
N ASN A 202 12.86 47.14 6.92
CA ASN A 202 13.98 48.02 6.58
C ASN A 202 13.68 49.00 5.43
N ASN A 203 12.77 48.66 4.50
CA ASN A 203 12.41 49.57 3.41
C ASN A 203 11.42 50.66 3.87
N THR A 204 10.58 50.40 4.86
CA THR A 204 9.67 51.41 5.43
C THR A 204 10.45 52.43 6.26
N LEU A 205 11.44 52.01 7.06
CA LEU A 205 12.31 52.93 7.81
C LEU A 205 13.14 53.84 6.88
N ARG A 206 13.59 53.31 5.73
CA ARG A 206 14.33 54.08 4.71
C ARG A 206 13.46 55.12 3.99
N GLN A 207 12.17 54.85 3.79
CA GLN A 207 11.26 55.82 3.21
C GLN A 207 10.87 56.94 4.18
N ILE A 208 10.78 56.64 5.48
CA ILE A 208 10.50 57.66 6.51
C ILE A 208 11.70 58.62 6.67
N THR A 209 12.93 58.08 6.68
CA THR A 209 14.15 58.91 6.76
C THR A 209 14.38 59.78 5.52
N MET A 210 13.99 59.33 4.32
CA MET A 210 14.09 60.17 3.12
C MET A 210 13.02 61.27 3.05
N LYS A 211 11.83 61.06 3.62
CA LYS A 211 10.80 62.12 3.71
C LYS A 211 11.16 63.22 4.70
N GLN A 212 11.82 62.91 5.81
CA GLN A 212 12.23 63.93 6.79
C GLN A 212 13.29 64.88 6.24
N ARG A 213 14.24 64.41 5.42
CA ARG A 213 15.27 65.28 4.81
C ARG A 213 14.77 66.21 3.71
N ALA A 214 13.59 65.95 3.13
CA ALA A 214 13.02 66.80 2.08
C ALA A 214 12.22 68.00 2.64
N PHE A 215 11.99 68.06 3.96
CA PHE A 215 11.27 69.15 4.62
C PHE A 215 12.18 70.15 5.35
N GLU A 216 13.50 69.92 5.36
CA GLU A 216 14.50 70.78 6.02
C GLU A 216 15.31 71.65 5.03
N LEU A 217 14.91 71.69 3.75
CA LEU A 217 15.43 72.57 2.69
C LEU A 217 14.32 73.49 2.19
#